data_AF-A0A3B8WAP2-F1
#
_entry.id   AF-A0A3B8WAP2-F1
#
_cell.length_a   1.000
_cell.length_b   1.000
_cell.length_c   1.000
_cell.angle_alpha   90.00
_cell.angle_beta   90.00
_cell.angle_gamma   90.00
#
_symmetry.space_group_name_H-M   'P 1'
#
loop_
_entity.id
_entity.type
_entity.pdbx_description
1 polymer ?
#
loop_
_entity_poly.entity_id
_entity_poly.type
_entity_poly.pdbx_seq_one_letter_code
_entity_poly.pdbx_strand_id
1 'polypeptide(L)'
;RQRTLSANAIVIWLQALAGDPETTPVLITGDLNSYAREAPVEQFQEAGFTSLVHQYHPCLPMQCEHYTYRYQGQKGTLDYALASPALMPWVERAQTWNINADEPRALSYHQTPDQSGPWRSSDHNPVLTDLNLSPTR
;
A
#
# COMPACT_ATOMS: atom_id res chain seq x y z
N ARG A 1 -11.26 15.80 -1.33
CA ARG A 1 -11.46 16.43 -2.67
C ARG A 1 -10.20 16.38 -3.52
N GLN A 2 -9.08 17.04 -3.15
CA GLN A 2 -7.85 17.03 -3.98
C GLN A 2 -7.29 15.61 -4.20
N ARG A 3 -7.12 14.81 -3.13
CA ARG A 3 -6.64 13.41 -3.23
C ARG A 3 -7.51 12.56 -4.16
N THR A 4 -8.83 12.76 -4.15
CA THR A 4 -9.77 12.05 -5.04
C THR A 4 -9.56 12.44 -6.50
N LEU A 5 -9.35 13.73 -6.77
CA LEU A 5 -9.03 14.20 -8.12
C LEU A 5 -7.68 13.64 -8.61
N SER A 6 -6.68 13.57 -7.72
CA SER A 6 -5.38 12.96 -8.03
C SER A 6 -5.50 11.46 -8.32
N ALA A 7 -6.27 10.72 -7.52
CA ALA A 7 -6.53 9.29 -7.75
C ALA A 7 -7.20 9.05 -9.11
N ASN A 8 -8.26 9.81 -9.41
CA ASN A 8 -8.93 9.73 -10.71
C ASN A 8 -7.99 10.09 -11.88
N ALA A 9 -7.15 11.13 -11.72
CA ALA A 9 -6.17 11.49 -12.75
C ALA A 9 -5.15 10.36 -13.01
N ILE A 10 -4.72 9.64 -11.97
CA ILE A 10 -3.85 8.46 -12.13
C ILE A 10 -4.57 7.34 -12.88
N VAL A 11 -5.83 7.04 -12.52
CA VAL A 11 -6.64 6.03 -13.22
C VAL A 11 -6.77 6.35 -14.71
N ILE A 12 -7.15 7.58 -15.05
CA ILE A 12 -7.29 8.03 -16.45
C ILE A 12 -5.95 7.92 -17.19
N TRP A 13 -4.86 8.34 -16.55
CA TRP A 13 -3.53 8.25 -17.14
C TRP A 13 -3.10 6.80 -17.39
N LEU A 14 -3.37 5.89 -16.45
CA LEU A 14 -3.06 4.47 -16.61
C LEU A 14 -3.89 3.82 -17.72
N GLN A 15 -5.18 4.16 -17.85
CA GLN A 15 -6.00 3.69 -18.96
C GLN A 15 -5.44 4.14 -20.32
N ALA A 16 -4.98 5.39 -20.42
CA ALA A 16 -4.38 5.91 -21.63
C ALA A 16 -3.00 5.29 -21.95
N LEU A 17 -2.20 4.99 -20.91
CA LEU A 17 -0.85 4.46 -21.06
C LEU A 17 -0.81 2.94 -21.28
N ALA A 18 -1.56 2.20 -20.47
CA ALA A 18 -1.46 0.74 -20.32
C ALA A 18 -2.69 0.00 -20.86
N GLY A 19 -3.80 0.71 -21.15
CA GLY A 19 -5.04 0.12 -21.64
C GLY A 19 -5.86 -0.52 -20.53
N ASP A 20 -6.43 -1.69 -20.82
CA ASP A 20 -7.38 -2.39 -19.95
C ASP A 20 -6.64 -3.14 -18.81
N PRO A 21 -6.90 -2.81 -17.53
CA PRO A 21 -6.29 -3.50 -16.38
C PRO A 21 -6.62 -5.00 -16.30
N GLU A 22 -7.68 -5.48 -16.97
CA GLU A 22 -8.02 -6.91 -17.07
C GLU A 22 -7.01 -7.69 -17.92
N THR A 23 -6.29 -7.01 -18.82
CA THR A 23 -5.35 -7.65 -19.76
C THR A 23 -3.92 -7.16 -19.63
N THR A 24 -3.70 -6.02 -18.98
CA THR A 24 -2.37 -5.45 -18.76
C THR A 24 -1.99 -5.51 -17.27
N PRO A 25 -0.90 -6.21 -16.90
CA PRO A 25 -0.40 -6.22 -15.53
C PRO A 25 0.11 -4.83 -15.11
N VAL A 26 -0.47 -4.26 -14.04
CA VAL A 26 -0.09 -2.96 -13.48
C VAL A 26 -0.01 -3.08 -11.95
N LEU A 27 1.06 -2.54 -11.38
CA LEU A 27 1.23 -2.35 -9.94
C LEU A 27 1.33 -0.86 -9.63
N ILE A 28 0.39 -0.34 -8.84
CA ILE A 28 0.46 1.00 -8.26
C ILE A 28 1.03 0.86 -6.86
N THR A 29 2.09 1.59 -6.53
CA THR A 29 2.67 1.59 -5.19
C THR A 29 2.98 3.00 -4.71
N GLY A 30 2.82 3.22 -3.41
CA GLY A 30 3.21 4.46 -2.73
C GLY A 30 2.20 4.91 -1.68
N ASP A 31 2.53 6.04 -1.06
CA ASP A 31 1.67 6.74 -0.10
C ASP A 31 0.55 7.48 -0.84
N LEU A 32 -0.68 6.99 -0.69
CA LEU A 32 -1.88 7.65 -1.21
C LEU A 32 -2.43 8.69 -0.23
N ASN A 33 -1.88 8.72 0.99
CA ASN A 33 -2.26 9.56 2.10
C ASN A 33 -3.77 9.51 2.34
N SER A 34 -4.37 8.32 2.22
CA SER A 34 -5.79 8.08 2.36
C SER A 34 -6.05 6.68 2.93
N TYR A 35 -6.98 6.59 3.89
CA TYR A 35 -7.37 5.30 4.47
C TYR A 35 -8.18 4.45 3.47
N ALA A 36 -8.21 3.13 3.70
CA ALA A 36 -8.69 2.14 2.73
C ALA A 36 -10.17 2.29 2.33
N ARG A 37 -10.97 3.03 3.12
CA ARG A 37 -12.39 3.33 2.86
C ARG A 37 -12.63 4.82 2.55
N GLU A 38 -11.58 5.56 2.22
CA GLU A 38 -11.73 6.92 1.74
C GLU A 38 -11.90 6.94 0.23
N ALA A 39 -12.67 7.92 -0.26
CA ALA A 39 -12.95 8.13 -1.67
C ALA A 39 -11.74 7.99 -2.63
N PRO A 40 -10.51 8.48 -2.32
CA PRO A 40 -9.37 8.31 -3.22
C PRO A 40 -9.00 6.83 -3.46
N VAL A 41 -9.12 5.97 -2.45
CA VAL A 41 -8.83 4.53 -2.58
C VAL A 41 -9.98 3.83 -3.32
N GLU A 42 -11.21 4.25 -3.05
CA GLU A 42 -12.41 3.74 -3.76
C GLU A 42 -12.30 3.96 -5.28
N GLN A 43 -11.73 5.09 -5.74
CA GLN A 43 -11.51 5.33 -7.18
C GLN A 43 -10.63 4.27 -7.85
N PHE A 44 -9.59 3.78 -7.15
CA PHE A 44 -8.76 2.71 -7.70
C PHE A 44 -9.49 1.37 -7.69
N GLN A 45 -10.28 1.09 -6.65
CA GLN A 45 -11.11 -0.12 -6.54
C GLN A 45 -12.18 -0.18 -7.64
N GLU A 46 -12.86 0.94 -7.90
CA GLU A 46 -13.83 1.09 -8.99
C GLU A 46 -13.17 0.88 -10.36
N ALA A 47 -11.90 1.23 -10.50
CA ALA A 47 -11.09 0.97 -11.70
C ALA A 47 -10.53 -0.46 -11.79
N GLY A 48 -10.91 -1.36 -10.88
CA GLY A 48 -10.52 -2.77 -10.88
C GLY A 48 -9.24 -3.09 -10.11
N PHE A 49 -8.59 -2.12 -9.47
CA PHE A 49 -7.37 -2.37 -8.72
C PHE A 49 -7.66 -2.92 -7.32
N THR A 50 -6.91 -3.96 -6.95
CA THR A 50 -7.03 -4.64 -5.65
C THR A 50 -5.86 -4.28 -4.74
N SER A 51 -6.16 -3.91 -3.49
CA SER A 51 -5.10 -3.72 -2.48
C SER A 51 -4.54 -5.08 -2.05
N LEU A 52 -3.28 -5.33 -2.38
CA LEU A 52 -2.64 -6.63 -2.14
C LEU A 52 -2.53 -6.97 -0.66
N VAL A 53 -2.07 -6.03 0.17
CA VAL A 53 -1.94 -6.27 1.63
C VAL A 53 -3.30 -6.62 2.23
N HIS A 54 -4.36 -5.88 1.91
CA HIS A 54 -5.69 -6.18 2.44
C HIS A 54 -6.31 -7.46 1.86
N GLN A 55 -5.92 -7.85 0.63
CA GLN A 55 -6.34 -9.10 0.01
C GLN A 55 -5.80 -10.32 0.75
N TYR A 56 -4.51 -10.32 1.11
CA TYR A 56 -3.88 -11.43 1.84
C TYR A 56 -4.06 -11.32 3.35
N HIS A 57 -4.23 -10.10 3.87
CA HIS A 57 -4.35 -9.81 5.29
C HIS A 57 -5.53 -8.85 5.57
N PRO A 58 -6.77 -9.35 5.56
CA PRO A 58 -7.95 -8.54 5.85
C PRO A 58 -7.85 -7.87 7.24
N CYS A 59 -8.10 -6.56 7.27
CA CYS A 59 -8.05 -5.77 8.50
C CYS A 59 -9.45 -5.66 9.12
N LEU A 60 -9.59 -6.13 10.36
CA LEU A 60 -10.77 -5.95 11.21
C LEU A 60 -10.44 -5.00 12.37
N PRO A 61 -11.43 -4.32 12.98
CA PRO A 61 -11.19 -3.34 14.04
C PRO A 61 -10.33 -3.83 15.21
N MET A 62 -10.37 -5.12 15.50
CA MET A 62 -9.58 -5.75 16.59
C MET A 62 -8.41 -6.61 16.08
N GLN A 63 -8.30 -6.80 14.76
CA GLN A 63 -7.32 -7.70 14.15
C GLN A 63 -6.81 -7.05 12.87
N CYS A 64 -5.75 -6.26 13.02
CA CYS A 64 -5.11 -5.55 11.92
C CYS A 64 -3.61 -5.51 12.19
N GLU A 65 -2.94 -6.60 11.84
CA GLU A 65 -1.49 -6.76 12.05
C GLU A 65 -0.70 -6.06 10.93
N HIS A 66 -1.32 -5.82 9.79
CA HIS A 66 -0.68 -5.17 8.64
C HIS A 66 -1.23 -3.76 8.44
N TYR A 67 -0.41 -2.77 8.78
CA TYR A 67 -0.70 -1.35 8.67
C TYR A 67 0.58 -0.58 8.40
N THR A 68 0.45 0.57 7.75
CA THR A 68 1.59 1.36 7.30
C THR A 68 1.78 2.61 8.13
N TYR A 69 0.76 3.06 8.86
CA TYR A 69 0.79 4.30 9.61
C TYR A 69 0.09 4.20 10.97
N ARG A 70 0.53 5.03 11.93
CA ARG A 70 -0.08 5.16 13.26
C ARG A 70 -0.31 6.62 13.61
N TYR A 71 -1.56 6.97 13.90
CA TYR A 71 -1.94 8.31 14.34
C TYR A 71 -2.74 8.25 15.64
N GLN A 72 -2.28 8.98 16.67
CA GLN A 72 -2.95 9.05 17.98
C GLN A 72 -3.34 7.69 18.59
N GLY A 73 -2.53 6.66 18.38
CA GLY A 73 -2.83 5.31 18.88
C GLY A 73 -3.60 4.41 17.92
N GLN A 74 -4.15 4.96 16.85
CA GLN A 74 -4.90 4.22 15.85
C GLN A 74 -3.99 3.77 14.72
N LYS A 75 -4.15 2.52 14.31
CA LYS A 75 -3.44 1.90 13.19
C LYS A 75 -4.25 2.08 11.91
N GLY A 76 -3.57 2.35 10.80
CA GLY A 76 -4.21 2.38 9.50
C GLY A 76 -3.23 2.34 8.34
N THR A 77 -3.80 2.32 7.14
CA THR A 77 -3.04 2.17 5.90
C THR A 77 -3.10 3.47 5.10
N LEU A 78 -1.94 4.03 4.77
CA LEU A 78 -1.78 5.16 3.86
C LEU A 78 -0.95 4.77 2.63
N ASP A 79 0.02 3.87 2.81
CA ASP A 79 0.81 3.27 1.74
C ASP A 79 0.19 1.98 1.21
N TYR A 80 0.15 1.84 -0.11
CA TYR A 80 -0.50 0.72 -0.78
C TYR A 80 0.40 0.05 -1.80
N ALA A 81 0.11 -1.22 -2.04
CA ALA A 81 0.40 -1.92 -3.28
C ALA A 81 -0.96 -2.33 -3.87
N LEU A 82 -1.35 -1.70 -4.99
CA LEU A 82 -2.61 -1.96 -5.70
C LEU A 82 -2.31 -2.65 -7.03
N ALA A 83 -2.85 -3.84 -7.23
CA ALA A 83 -2.61 -4.63 -8.44
C ALA A 83 -3.82 -4.61 -9.37
N SER A 84 -3.58 -4.55 -10.67
CA SER A 84 -4.61 -4.85 -11.67
C SER A 84 -4.97 -6.35 -11.65
N PRO A 85 -6.17 -6.74 -12.14
CA PRO A 85 -6.55 -8.14 -12.24
C PRO A 85 -5.55 -8.99 -13.03
N ALA A 86 -5.00 -8.46 -14.12
CA ALA A 86 -4.00 -9.14 -14.94
C ALA A 86 -2.67 -9.43 -14.21
N LEU A 87 -2.33 -8.65 -13.17
CA LEU A 87 -1.13 -8.86 -12.38
C LEU A 87 -1.32 -9.94 -11.30
N MET A 88 -2.55 -10.17 -10.83
CA MET A 88 -2.84 -11.05 -9.69
C MET A 88 -2.22 -12.46 -9.79
N PRO A 89 -2.19 -13.14 -10.96
CA PRO A 89 -1.56 -14.48 -11.08
C PRO A 89 -0.06 -14.51 -10.80
N TRP A 90 0.59 -13.36 -10.76
CA TRP A 90 2.03 -13.19 -10.58
C TRP A 90 2.38 -12.77 -9.16
N VAL A 91 1.38 -12.45 -8.32
CA VAL A 91 1.60 -12.01 -6.94
C VAL A 91 1.65 -13.22 -6.01
N GLU A 92 2.79 -13.43 -5.36
CA GLU A 92 2.96 -14.52 -4.39
C GLU A 92 2.47 -14.11 -2.99
N ARG A 93 2.87 -12.93 -2.54
CA ARG A 93 2.49 -12.36 -1.25
C ARG A 93 2.63 -10.85 -1.22
N ALA A 94 1.88 -10.21 -0.32
CA ALA A 94 2.11 -8.82 0.06
C ALA A 94 1.84 -8.62 1.55
N GLN A 95 2.75 -7.93 2.24
CA GLN A 95 2.68 -7.73 3.69
C GLN A 95 3.36 -6.41 4.08
N THR A 96 3.06 -5.91 5.28
CA THR A 96 3.84 -4.83 5.90
C THR A 96 5.01 -5.38 6.71
N TRP A 97 6.11 -4.63 6.78
CA TRP A 97 7.19 -4.88 7.72
C TRP A 97 7.12 -3.91 8.89
N ASN A 98 6.65 -4.39 10.05
CA ASN A 98 6.32 -3.54 11.19
C ASN A 98 7.57 -3.16 12.00
N ILE A 99 8.33 -2.17 11.52
CA ILE A 99 9.59 -1.72 12.12
C ILE A 99 9.62 -0.22 12.47
N ASN A 100 8.57 0.53 12.11
CA ASN A 100 8.63 2.00 12.09
C ASN A 100 7.42 2.69 12.73
N ALA A 101 6.20 2.32 12.35
CA ALA A 101 4.99 3.06 12.74
C ALA A 101 4.68 3.00 14.25
N ASP A 102 5.11 1.93 14.93
CA ASP A 102 4.94 1.75 16.37
C ASP A 102 6.07 2.32 17.21
N GLU A 103 7.21 2.62 16.58
CA GLU A 103 8.38 3.10 17.29
C GLU A 103 8.16 4.51 17.86
N PRO A 104 8.64 4.79 19.09
CA PRO A 104 8.46 6.10 19.71
C PRO A 104 9.00 7.23 18.84
N ARG A 105 8.25 8.35 18.77
CA ARG A 105 8.71 9.56 18.07
C ARG A 105 10.04 10.10 18.60
N ALA A 106 10.39 9.80 19.85
CA ALA A 106 11.66 10.17 20.47
C ALA A 106 12.88 9.49 19.80
N LEU A 107 12.69 8.37 19.09
CA LEU A 107 13.74 7.67 18.34
C LEU A 107 13.78 8.11 16.87
N SER A 108 13.16 9.25 16.52
CA SER A 108 12.94 9.63 15.11
C SER A 108 14.22 9.83 14.31
N TYR A 109 14.11 9.56 13.01
CA TYR A 109 15.08 9.89 11.97
C TYR A 109 15.45 11.38 11.86
N HIS A 110 14.71 12.29 12.52
CA HIS A 110 15.06 13.71 12.60
C HIS A 110 16.13 14.00 13.67
N GLN A 111 16.41 13.02 14.53
CA GLN A 111 17.52 13.04 15.49
C GLN A 111 18.67 12.18 14.95
N THR A 112 19.73 12.02 15.75
CA THR A 112 20.79 11.06 15.40
C THR A 112 20.16 9.67 15.30
N PRO A 113 20.15 9.03 14.11
CA PRO A 113 19.49 7.75 13.93
C PRO A 113 20.16 6.70 14.80
N ASP A 114 19.36 5.86 15.46
CA ASP A 114 19.88 4.63 16.04
C ASP A 114 20.29 3.70 14.88
N GLN A 115 21.59 3.46 14.74
CA GLN A 115 22.15 2.62 13.67
C GLN A 115 22.21 1.13 14.04
N SER A 116 21.66 0.73 15.19
CA SER A 116 21.64 -0.67 15.64
C SER A 116 20.71 -1.58 14.83
N GLY A 117 19.81 -1.00 14.02
CA GLY A 117 18.87 -1.73 13.18
C GLY A 117 18.04 -0.80 12.28
N PRO A 118 17.03 -1.35 11.58
CA PRO A 118 16.21 -0.56 10.66
C PRO A 118 15.08 0.22 11.36
N TRP A 119 15.02 0.15 12.70
CA TRP A 119 13.95 0.68 13.53
C TRP A 119 13.83 2.19 13.41
N ARG A 120 12.60 2.68 13.31
CA ARG A 120 12.28 4.13 13.24
C ARG A 120 13.04 4.90 12.15
N SER A 121 13.45 4.21 11.09
CA SER A 121 14.03 4.82 9.88
C SER A 121 13.00 5.64 9.08
N SER A 122 11.71 5.41 9.34
CA SER A 122 10.57 6.16 8.82
C SER A 122 9.48 6.27 9.89
N ASP A 123 8.49 7.13 9.68
CA ASP A 123 7.23 7.11 10.41
C ASP A 123 6.19 6.14 9.84
N HIS A 124 6.52 5.50 8.71
CA HIS A 124 5.69 4.50 8.04
C HIS A 124 6.35 3.11 8.01
N ASN A 125 5.55 2.05 8.13
CA ASN A 125 6.01 0.68 7.89
C ASN A 125 6.10 0.42 6.36
N PRO A 126 7.21 -0.16 5.86
CA PRO A 126 7.32 -0.55 4.47
C PRO A 126 6.27 -1.57 4.05
N VAL A 127 5.80 -1.46 2.80
CA VAL A 127 5.01 -2.50 2.12
C VAL A 127 5.94 -3.36 1.27
N LEU A 128 5.87 -4.67 1.45
CA LEU A 128 6.61 -5.67 0.68
C LEU A 128 5.63 -6.38 -0.25
N THR A 129 6.01 -6.56 -1.51
CA THR A 129 5.25 -7.31 -2.52
C THR A 129 6.20 -8.23 -3.26
N ASP A 130 5.92 -9.52 -3.25
CA ASP A 130 6.72 -10.53 -3.93
C ASP A 130 6.01 -10.93 -5.22
N LEU A 131 6.75 -10.88 -6.33
CA LEU A 131 6.26 -11.21 -7.67
C LEU A 131 7.03 -12.41 -8.22
N ASN A 132 6.29 -13.40 -8.72
CA ASN A 132 6.85 -14.50 -9.49
C ASN A 132 6.69 -14.21 -10.98
N LEU A 133 7.81 -13.93 -11.65
CA LEU A 133 7.85 -13.63 -13.08
C LEU A 133 7.98 -14.87 -13.97
N SER A 134 7.97 -16.06 -13.39
CA SER A 134 8.01 -17.34 -14.09
C SER A 134 7.05 -18.34 -13.44
N PRO A 135 5.75 -18.01 -13.32
CA PRO A 135 4.79 -18.94 -12.75
C PRO A 135 4.71 -20.18 -13.64
N THR A 136 5.00 -21.35 -13.08
CA THR A 136 4.66 -22.62 -13.73
C THR A 136 3.14 -22.68 -13.84
N ARG A 137 2.61 -22.53 -15.06
CA ARG A 137 1.19 -22.76 -15.34
C ARG A 137 0.81 -24.21 -15.05
#